data_AF-A0A6N6Q990-F1
#
_entry.id   AF-A0A6N6Q990-F1
#
_cell.length_a   1.000
_cell.length_b   1.000
_cell.length_c   1.000
_cell.angle_alpha   90.00
_cell.angle_beta   90.00
_cell.angle_gamma   90.00
#
_symmetry.space_group_name_H-M   'P 1'
#
loop_
_entity.id
_entity.type
_entity.pdbx_description
1 polymer ?
#
loop_
_entity_poly.entity_id
_entity_poly.type
_entity_poly.pdbx_seq_one_letter_code
_entity_poly.pdbx_strand_id
1 'polypeptide(L)'
;MRTNALLLAVALAAGGSAYAQVYSQNIVGYVNRTVPNGKFVLISNPLNNGGNTVAEVVQVAGDMSLYTFGASGFVPSTALGGSWIEGESIVVAPGGGFFAQSGSGDVKVTFVGEVAVGKSVSIPKGTSLVSSALPQAGTLDALEYPVGDETVYQYSAATGYTPSLSLGGTWIDPVPTVAVGDGFFVVNDGAAKTWTRTFKIN
;
A
#
# COMPACT_ATOMS: atom_id res chain seq x y z
N MET A 1 34.34 -7.16 -21.54
CA MET A 1 34.90 -5.84 -21.87
C MET A 1 34.15 -5.26 -23.05
N ARG A 2 33.39 -4.18 -22.84
CA ARG A 2 32.82 -3.37 -23.93
C ARG A 2 33.21 -1.93 -23.63
N THR A 3 34.01 -1.39 -24.53
CA THR A 3 34.83 -0.19 -24.40
C THR A 3 33.96 1.03 -24.69
N ASN A 4 33.72 1.88 -23.70
CA ASN A 4 33.09 3.18 -23.92
C ASN A 4 34.20 4.22 -24.05
N ALA A 5 34.48 4.62 -25.30
CA ALA A 5 35.45 5.66 -25.62
C ALA A 5 34.89 7.03 -25.18
N LEU A 6 35.64 7.72 -24.32
CA LEU A 6 35.37 9.10 -23.92
C LEU A 6 35.96 10.03 -25.01
N LEU A 7 35.11 10.62 -25.86
CA LEU A 7 35.54 11.70 -26.75
C LEU A 7 35.25 13.04 -26.08
N LEU A 8 36.31 13.71 -25.65
CA LEU A 8 36.29 15.10 -25.19
C LEU A 8 36.44 16.01 -26.43
N ALA A 9 35.36 16.65 -26.85
CA ALA A 9 35.39 17.73 -27.84
C ALA A 9 34.87 19.01 -27.17
N VAL A 10 35.77 19.97 -26.96
CA VAL A 10 35.44 21.34 -26.55
C VAL A 10 35.34 22.21 -27.79
N ALA A 11 34.19 22.85 -28.02
CA ALA A 11 34.09 24.06 -28.83
C ALA A 11 32.90 24.93 -28.35
N LEU A 12 33.14 26.23 -28.37
CA LEU A 12 32.45 27.36 -27.72
C LEU A 12 31.03 27.67 -28.21
N ALA A 13 30.21 28.08 -27.23
CA ALA A 13 29.19 29.15 -27.23
C ALA A 13 28.07 29.18 -28.29
N ALA A 14 26.84 28.86 -27.84
CA ALA A 14 25.64 29.65 -28.11
C ALA A 14 24.62 29.40 -26.97
N GLY A 15 24.10 30.48 -26.39
CA GLY A 15 23.18 30.44 -25.27
C GLY A 15 21.93 29.62 -25.57
N GLY A 16 21.73 28.57 -24.80
CA GLY A 16 20.49 27.86 -24.65
C GLY A 16 20.55 27.23 -23.28
N SER A 17 19.80 27.77 -22.33
CA SER A 17 19.50 27.06 -21.09
C SER A 17 18.85 25.75 -21.51
N ALA A 18 19.63 24.70 -21.68
CA ALA A 18 19.10 23.35 -21.73
C ALA A 18 18.47 23.17 -20.36
N TYR A 19 17.16 23.39 -20.28
CA TYR A 19 16.37 22.88 -19.18
C TYR A 19 16.71 21.39 -19.14
N ALA A 20 17.57 21.00 -18.21
CA ALA A 20 17.71 19.61 -17.86
C ALA A 20 16.32 19.22 -17.37
N GLN A 21 15.51 18.65 -18.26
CA GLN A 21 14.22 18.12 -17.93
C GLN A 21 14.51 16.99 -16.95
N VAL A 22 14.33 17.27 -15.65
CA VAL A 22 14.34 16.23 -14.63
C VAL A 22 13.08 15.42 -14.88
N TYR A 23 13.19 14.38 -15.71
CA TYR A 23 12.26 13.27 -15.63
C TYR A 23 12.41 12.74 -14.20
N SER A 24 11.34 12.78 -13.42
CA SER A 24 11.39 12.39 -12.01
C SER A 24 12.17 11.09 -11.85
N GLN A 25 13.29 11.17 -11.14
CA GLN A 25 13.90 9.97 -10.57
C GLN A 25 12.85 9.39 -9.61
N ASN A 26 12.65 8.07 -9.64
CA ASN A 26 11.59 7.40 -8.88
C ASN A 26 11.58 7.88 -7.41
N ILE A 27 10.39 8.17 -6.86
CA ILE A 27 10.27 8.56 -5.45
C ILE A 27 10.40 7.28 -4.62
N VAL A 28 11.53 7.08 -3.96
CA VAL A 28 11.72 5.94 -3.04
C VAL A 28 11.18 6.29 -1.66
N GLY A 29 10.37 5.40 -1.10
CA GLY A 29 9.75 5.54 0.20
C GLY A 29 10.14 4.43 1.18
N TYR A 30 9.96 4.74 2.47
CA TYR A 30 10.07 3.79 3.57
C TYR A 30 8.86 3.99 4.49
N VAL A 31 8.07 2.93 4.71
CA VAL A 31 6.93 2.98 5.64
C VAL A 31 7.11 1.91 6.71
N ASN A 32 6.96 2.31 7.97
CA ASN A 32 7.10 1.42 9.11
C ASN A 32 5.76 1.27 9.82
N ARG A 33 5.37 0.03 10.10
CA ARG A 33 4.21 -0.31 10.95
C ARG A 33 4.68 -1.25 12.05
N THR A 34 4.28 -0.99 13.29
CA THR A 34 4.57 -1.89 14.41
C THR A 34 3.41 -2.84 14.59
N VAL A 35 3.71 -4.13 14.68
CA VAL A 35 2.77 -5.20 15.04
C VAL A 35 3.06 -5.59 16.48
N PRO A 36 2.20 -5.21 17.44
CA PRO A 36 2.40 -5.59 18.82
C PRO A 36 2.27 -7.11 19.02
N ASN A 37 3.00 -7.65 19.99
CA ASN A 37 2.97 -9.08 20.28
C ASN A 37 1.54 -9.58 20.57
N GLY A 38 1.16 -10.69 19.95
CA GLY A 38 -0.13 -11.35 20.17
C GLY A 38 -1.36 -10.58 19.68
N LYS A 39 -1.19 -9.44 19.00
CA LYS A 39 -2.29 -8.63 18.46
C LYS A 39 -2.28 -8.67 16.94
N PHE A 40 -3.48 -8.64 16.35
CA PHE A 40 -3.63 -8.40 14.94
C PHE A 40 -3.52 -6.90 14.64
N VAL A 41 -2.90 -6.57 13.52
CA VAL A 41 -2.90 -5.22 12.95
C VAL A 41 -3.28 -5.35 11.48
N LEU A 42 -4.20 -4.49 11.02
CA LEU A 42 -4.59 -4.44 9.62
C LEU A 42 -3.65 -3.48 8.88
N ILE A 43 -2.82 -4.03 8.00
CA ILE A 43 -1.76 -3.30 7.31
C ILE A 43 -2.03 -3.36 5.80
N SER A 44 -1.69 -2.29 5.09
CA SER A 44 -1.69 -2.25 3.63
C SER A 44 -0.32 -1.93 3.08
N ASN A 45 -0.06 -2.38 1.85
CA ASN A 45 1.15 -1.99 1.11
C ASN A 45 0.93 -0.62 0.44
N PRO A 46 1.72 0.42 0.77
CA PRO A 46 1.63 1.71 0.12
C PRO A 46 2.71 1.94 -0.96
N LEU A 47 3.62 0.99 -1.19
CA LEU A 47 4.80 1.14 -2.04
C LEU A 47 4.93 0.02 -3.07
N ASN A 48 5.48 0.35 -4.22
CA ASN A 48 5.73 -0.61 -5.29
C ASN A 48 7.18 -1.13 -5.24
N ASN A 49 7.38 -2.44 -5.24
CA ASN A 49 8.73 -3.02 -5.40
C ASN A 49 8.67 -4.32 -6.18
N GLY A 50 9.43 -4.42 -7.28
CA GLY A 50 9.49 -5.63 -8.11
C GLY A 50 8.11 -6.15 -8.52
N GLY A 51 7.84 -7.42 -8.24
CA GLY A 51 6.55 -8.08 -8.44
C GLY A 51 5.48 -7.79 -7.37
N ASN A 52 5.81 -6.99 -6.35
CA ASN A 52 5.00 -6.77 -5.14
C ASN A 52 4.66 -8.05 -4.39
N THR A 53 5.55 -9.04 -4.41
CA THR A 53 5.41 -10.22 -3.56
C THR A 53 5.74 -9.88 -2.11
N VAL A 54 5.23 -10.68 -1.17
CA VAL A 54 5.49 -10.51 0.28
C VAL A 54 6.99 -10.37 0.57
N ALA A 55 7.85 -11.21 -0.04
CA ALA A 55 9.29 -11.11 0.16
C ALA A 55 9.93 -9.83 -0.41
N GLU A 56 9.37 -9.24 -1.46
CA GLU A 56 9.90 -8.02 -2.08
C GLU A 56 9.48 -6.76 -1.32
N VAL A 57 8.23 -6.69 -0.85
CA VAL A 57 7.67 -5.45 -0.26
C VAL A 57 7.61 -5.46 1.25
N VAL A 58 7.61 -6.62 1.91
CA VAL A 58 7.41 -6.73 3.37
C VAL A 58 8.69 -7.24 4.03
N GLN A 59 9.43 -6.33 4.67
CA GLN A 59 10.60 -6.67 5.48
C GLN A 59 10.19 -6.79 6.94
N VAL A 60 10.61 -7.86 7.61
CA VAL A 60 10.29 -8.14 9.02
C VAL A 60 11.55 -8.52 9.80
N ALA A 61 11.60 -8.14 11.07
CA ALA A 61 12.79 -8.36 11.92
C ALA A 61 12.65 -9.54 12.90
N GLY A 62 11.58 -10.33 12.81
CA GLY A 62 11.28 -11.42 13.73
C GLY A 62 10.16 -12.31 13.21
N ASP A 63 9.56 -13.09 14.10
CA ASP A 63 8.50 -14.02 13.71
C ASP A 63 7.22 -13.25 13.38
N MET A 64 6.65 -13.56 12.22
CA MET A 64 5.48 -12.88 11.69
C MET A 64 4.58 -13.86 10.94
N SER A 65 3.28 -13.70 11.12
CA SER A 65 2.27 -14.29 10.24
C SER A 65 1.48 -13.19 9.57
N LEU A 66 1.39 -13.25 8.25
CA LEU A 66 0.49 -12.42 7.45
C LEU A 66 -0.70 -13.25 7.01
N TYR A 67 -1.87 -12.63 6.94
CA TYR A 67 -3.09 -13.22 6.41
C TYR A 67 -3.63 -12.29 5.32
N THR A 68 -3.25 -12.58 4.08
CA THR A 68 -3.65 -11.81 2.90
C THR A 68 -5.04 -12.24 2.47
N PHE A 69 -5.96 -11.29 2.31
CA PHE A 69 -7.34 -11.59 1.92
C PHE A 69 -7.46 -11.69 0.40
N GLY A 70 -7.86 -12.85 -0.10
CA GLY A 70 -8.11 -13.11 -1.52
C GLY A 70 -9.51 -13.66 -1.77
N ALA A 71 -9.79 -14.05 -3.03
CA ALA A 71 -11.11 -14.53 -3.45
C ALA A 71 -11.61 -15.78 -2.70
N SER A 72 -10.70 -16.61 -2.19
CA SER A 72 -11.01 -17.85 -1.47
C SER A 72 -10.87 -17.71 0.05
N GLY A 73 -10.73 -16.48 0.56
CA GLY A 73 -10.48 -16.19 1.97
C GLY A 73 -9.04 -15.80 2.25
N PHE A 74 -8.59 -16.03 3.48
CA PHE A 74 -7.23 -15.67 3.91
C PHE A 74 -6.20 -16.70 3.46
N VAL A 75 -5.10 -16.21 2.90
CA VAL A 75 -3.93 -17.01 2.54
C VAL A 75 -2.75 -16.57 3.42
N PRO A 76 -2.11 -17.49 4.16
CA PRO A 76 -1.06 -17.14 5.09
C PRO A 76 0.31 -16.94 4.42
N SER A 77 1.14 -16.08 5.00
CA SER A 77 2.60 -16.05 4.82
C SER A 77 3.25 -16.09 6.19
N THR A 78 4.35 -16.83 6.33
CA THR A 78 5.03 -17.01 7.61
C THR A 78 6.50 -16.67 7.51
N ALA A 79 6.98 -15.85 8.45
CA ALA A 79 8.39 -15.57 8.65
C ALA A 79 8.84 -16.09 10.02
N LEU A 80 10.03 -16.68 10.06
CA LEU A 80 10.74 -17.05 11.28
C LEU A 80 12.09 -16.35 11.32
N GLY A 81 12.42 -15.72 12.45
CA GLY A 81 13.67 -14.98 12.61
C GLY A 81 13.90 -13.88 11.56
N GLY A 82 12.82 -13.30 11.03
CA GLY A 82 12.88 -12.25 10.00
C GLY A 82 12.97 -12.75 8.55
N SER A 83 12.97 -14.07 8.31
CA SER A 83 13.00 -14.64 6.96
C SER A 83 11.67 -15.32 6.62
N TRP A 84 11.10 -15.01 5.46
CA TRP A 84 9.92 -15.70 4.94
C TRP A 84 10.26 -17.16 4.63
N ILE A 85 9.45 -18.08 5.17
CA ILE A 85 9.60 -19.54 4.99
C ILE A 85 8.40 -20.15 4.26
N GLU A 86 7.29 -19.40 4.15
CA GLU A 86 6.08 -19.80 3.46
C GLU A 86 5.32 -18.56 2.96
N GLY A 87 4.70 -18.67 1.79
CA GLY A 87 3.83 -17.63 1.23
C GLY A 87 4.58 -16.37 0.75
N GLU A 88 5.88 -16.47 0.51
CA GLU A 88 6.75 -15.36 0.11
C GLU A 88 6.40 -14.79 -1.28
N SER A 89 5.80 -15.61 -2.14
CA SER A 89 5.39 -15.25 -3.51
C SER A 89 3.99 -14.67 -3.61
N ILE A 90 3.25 -14.60 -2.48
CA ILE A 90 1.91 -13.99 -2.45
C ILE A 90 2.05 -12.52 -2.82
N VAL A 91 1.25 -12.05 -3.78
CA VAL A 91 1.29 -10.68 -4.26
C VAL A 91 0.44 -9.78 -3.36
N VAL A 92 1.05 -8.73 -2.83
CA VAL A 92 0.40 -7.64 -2.11
C VAL A 92 0.73 -6.34 -2.84
N ALA A 93 0.02 -6.10 -3.95
CA ALA A 93 0.19 -4.87 -4.73
C ALA A 93 -0.16 -3.61 -3.90
N PRO A 94 0.35 -2.42 -4.26
CA PRO A 94 -0.04 -1.18 -3.63
C PRO A 94 -1.56 -1.00 -3.55
N GLY A 95 -2.07 -0.72 -2.35
CA GLY A 95 -3.51 -0.65 -2.06
C GLY A 95 -4.16 -1.99 -1.67
N GLY A 96 -3.42 -3.09 -1.72
CA GLY A 96 -3.80 -4.36 -1.10
C GLY A 96 -3.42 -4.39 0.38
N GLY A 97 -4.16 -5.19 1.17
CA GLY A 97 -3.91 -5.33 2.60
C GLY A 97 -3.89 -6.76 3.11
N PHE A 98 -3.44 -6.91 4.34
CA PHE A 98 -3.35 -8.16 5.07
C PHE A 98 -3.47 -7.88 6.57
N PHE A 99 -3.90 -8.89 7.33
CA PHE A 99 -3.66 -8.89 8.78
C PHE A 99 -2.24 -9.34 9.06
N ALA A 100 -1.59 -8.69 10.02
CA ALA A 100 -0.28 -9.09 10.52
C ALA A 100 -0.38 -9.43 12.02
N GLN A 101 0.34 -10.48 12.44
CA GLN A 101 0.45 -10.89 13.83
C GLN A 101 1.88 -11.34 14.11
N SER A 102 2.49 -10.80 15.17
CA SER A 102 3.80 -11.27 15.61
C SER A 102 3.69 -12.45 16.58
N GLY A 103 4.66 -13.38 16.47
CA GLY A 103 4.73 -14.60 17.28
C GLY A 103 5.68 -14.57 18.48
N SER A 104 6.60 -13.58 18.58
CA SER A 104 7.66 -13.59 19.60
C SER A 104 7.99 -12.23 20.24
N GLY A 105 7.33 -11.15 19.84
CA GLY A 105 7.55 -9.81 20.39
C GLY A 105 6.83 -8.72 19.58
N ASP A 106 7.10 -7.46 19.88
CA ASP A 106 6.70 -6.37 18.98
C ASP A 106 7.61 -6.40 17.75
N VAL A 107 7.05 -6.59 16.56
CA VAL A 107 7.82 -6.66 15.32
C VAL A 107 7.47 -5.48 14.43
N LYS A 108 8.52 -4.85 13.90
CA LYS A 108 8.38 -3.81 12.88
C LYS A 108 8.25 -4.48 11.52
N VAL A 109 7.19 -4.11 10.81
CA VAL A 109 7.00 -4.36 9.38
C VAL A 109 7.49 -3.11 8.64
N THR A 110 8.44 -3.28 7.75
CA THR A 110 9.01 -2.21 6.94
C THR A 110 8.71 -2.45 5.47
N PHE A 111 8.06 -1.49 4.84
CA PHE A 111 7.90 -1.44 3.39
C PHE A 111 9.01 -0.60 2.79
N VAL A 112 9.65 -1.14 1.75
CA VAL A 112 10.67 -0.47 0.96
C VAL A 112 10.26 -0.56 -0.50
N GLY A 113 10.24 0.57 -1.20
CA GLY A 113 9.88 0.60 -2.60
C GLY A 113 9.67 2.00 -3.12
N GLU A 114 9.09 2.08 -4.29
CA GLU A 114 8.82 3.32 -5.00
C GLU A 114 7.35 3.74 -4.82
N VAL A 115 7.11 5.04 -4.70
CA VAL A 115 5.77 5.61 -4.70
C VAL A 115 5.25 5.60 -6.13
N ALA A 116 4.07 5.03 -6.34
CA ALA A 116 3.42 5.08 -7.64
C ALA A 116 3.04 6.53 -8.00
N VAL A 117 3.32 6.95 -9.24
CA VAL A 117 2.87 8.27 -9.75
C VAL A 117 1.38 8.25 -10.08
N GLY A 118 0.84 7.08 -10.43
CA GLY A 118 -0.59 6.85 -10.58
C GLY A 118 -0.91 5.39 -10.34
N LYS A 119 -1.99 5.11 -9.62
CA LYS A 119 -2.42 3.73 -9.35
C LYS A 119 -3.93 3.66 -9.19
N SER A 120 -4.48 2.53 -9.62
CA SER A 120 -5.88 2.19 -9.47
C SER A 120 -6.02 0.91 -8.63
N VAL A 121 -6.92 0.94 -7.66
CA VAL A 121 -7.32 -0.21 -6.84
C VAL A 121 -8.75 -0.58 -7.22
N SER A 122 -8.96 -1.83 -7.62
CA SER A 122 -10.30 -2.33 -7.94
C SER A 122 -11.06 -2.65 -6.67
N ILE A 123 -12.31 -2.21 -6.59
CA ILE A 123 -13.24 -2.50 -5.50
C ILE A 123 -14.45 -3.22 -6.13
N PRO A 124 -14.40 -4.56 -6.26
CA PRO A 124 -15.52 -5.33 -6.77
C PRO A 124 -16.75 -5.23 -5.84
N LYS A 125 -17.89 -5.75 -6.30
CA LYS A 125 -19.04 -5.97 -5.42
C LYS A 125 -18.70 -7.04 -4.38
N GLY A 126 -19.20 -6.87 -3.16
CA GLY A 126 -18.93 -7.75 -2.02
C GLY A 126 -17.75 -7.27 -1.18
N THR A 127 -17.12 -8.21 -0.47
CA THR A 127 -16.07 -7.89 0.51
C THR A 127 -14.71 -7.75 -0.16
N SER A 128 -14.00 -6.67 0.15
CA SER A 128 -12.61 -6.43 -0.26
C SER A 128 -11.78 -5.92 0.92
N LEU A 129 -10.49 -6.22 0.94
CA LEU A 129 -9.51 -5.60 1.84
C LEU A 129 -8.61 -4.67 1.02
N VAL A 130 -8.77 -3.37 1.21
CA VAL A 130 -8.14 -2.35 0.37
C VAL A 130 -7.55 -1.20 1.20
N SER A 131 -6.76 -0.36 0.54
CA SER A 131 -6.29 0.93 1.05
C SER A 131 -5.91 1.88 -0.09
N SER A 132 -5.53 3.10 0.26
CA SER A 132 -4.89 4.04 -0.66
C SER A 132 -3.58 3.44 -1.17
N ALA A 133 -3.47 3.30 -2.48
CA ALA A 133 -2.24 2.83 -3.12
C ALA A 133 -1.11 3.87 -3.12
N LEU A 134 -1.37 5.09 -2.63
CA LEU A 134 -0.38 6.13 -2.43
C LEU A 134 -0.14 6.34 -0.92
N PRO A 135 1.10 6.61 -0.48
CA PRO A 135 1.45 6.84 0.92
C PRO A 135 1.00 8.22 1.41
N GLN A 136 -0.31 8.44 1.45
CA GLN A 136 -0.94 9.64 1.99
C GLN A 136 -1.97 9.23 3.05
N ALA A 137 -1.97 9.96 4.17
CA ALA A 137 -2.99 9.84 5.21
C ALA A 137 -4.10 10.89 5.00
N GLY A 138 -5.31 10.59 5.45
CA GLY A 138 -6.43 11.51 5.35
C GLY A 138 -7.78 10.82 5.52
N THR A 139 -8.85 11.62 5.42
CA THR A 139 -10.20 11.07 5.28
C THR A 139 -10.35 10.40 3.92
N LEU A 140 -11.25 9.43 3.78
CA LEU A 140 -11.50 8.80 2.48
C LEU A 140 -11.88 9.80 1.39
N ASP A 141 -12.62 10.86 1.72
CA ASP A 141 -12.91 11.96 0.78
C ASP A 141 -11.63 12.70 0.34
N ALA A 142 -10.76 13.05 1.29
CA ALA A 142 -9.47 13.70 0.98
C ALA A 142 -8.51 12.79 0.19
N LEU A 143 -8.69 11.48 0.35
CA LEU A 143 -7.98 10.47 -0.42
C LEU A 143 -8.73 10.09 -1.71
N GLU A 144 -9.72 10.85 -2.15
CA GLU A 144 -10.45 10.66 -3.42
C GLU A 144 -11.06 9.26 -3.57
N TYR A 145 -11.47 8.64 -2.45
CA TYR A 145 -12.15 7.36 -2.46
C TYR A 145 -13.49 7.50 -3.21
N PRO A 146 -13.80 6.63 -4.19
CA PRO A 146 -15.04 6.70 -4.94
C PRO A 146 -16.18 6.16 -4.07
N VAL A 147 -16.86 7.01 -3.31
CA VAL A 147 -17.97 6.59 -2.43
C VAL A 147 -19.15 6.06 -3.25
N GLY A 148 -19.76 4.97 -2.79
CA GLY A 148 -20.94 4.33 -3.36
C GLY A 148 -21.92 3.91 -2.25
N ASP A 149 -22.51 2.73 -2.41
CA ASP A 149 -23.29 2.07 -1.36
C ASP A 149 -22.43 0.99 -0.71
N GLU A 150 -21.89 1.27 0.48
CA GLU A 150 -21.00 0.34 1.16
C GLU A 150 -20.92 0.56 2.67
N THR A 151 -20.39 -0.45 3.37
CA THR A 151 -19.87 -0.26 4.72
C THR A 151 -18.35 -0.43 4.73
N VAL A 152 -17.64 0.55 5.26
CA VAL A 152 -16.20 0.46 5.54
C VAL A 152 -15.99 0.02 6.99
N TYR A 153 -15.13 -0.98 7.18
CA TYR A 153 -14.75 -1.46 8.50
C TYR A 153 -13.26 -1.21 8.74
N GLN A 154 -12.96 -0.31 9.66
CA GLN A 154 -11.62 -0.13 10.20
C GLN A 154 -11.40 -1.09 11.36
N TYR A 155 -10.18 -1.60 11.53
CA TYR A 155 -9.86 -2.53 12.61
C TYR A 155 -8.80 -1.95 13.54
N SER A 156 -9.03 -2.04 14.85
CA SER A 156 -7.98 -1.87 15.85
C SER A 156 -8.01 -3.01 16.85
N ALA A 157 -6.84 -3.38 17.39
CA ALA A 157 -6.78 -4.39 18.44
C ALA A 157 -7.44 -3.94 19.76
N ALA A 158 -7.72 -2.64 19.93
CA ALA A 158 -8.34 -2.09 21.13
C ALA A 158 -9.87 -2.14 21.09
N THR A 159 -10.45 -1.84 19.92
CA THR A 159 -11.90 -1.67 19.74
C THR A 159 -12.54 -2.72 18.83
N GLY A 160 -11.73 -3.54 18.15
CA GLY A 160 -12.20 -4.42 17.09
C GLY A 160 -12.56 -3.64 15.83
N TYR A 161 -13.64 -4.05 15.17
CA TYR A 161 -14.13 -3.39 13.96
C TYR A 161 -14.98 -2.17 14.28
N THR A 162 -14.68 -1.05 13.62
CA THR A 162 -15.50 0.17 13.64
C THR A 162 -16.09 0.37 12.23
N PRO A 163 -17.43 0.30 12.08
CA PRO A 163 -18.10 0.53 10.79
C PRO A 163 -18.30 2.01 10.51
N SER A 164 -18.29 2.37 9.22
CA SER A 164 -18.83 3.61 8.67
C SER A 164 -19.64 3.28 7.41
N LEU A 165 -20.92 3.64 7.42
CA LEU A 165 -21.87 3.39 6.34
C LEU A 165 -21.92 4.58 5.36
N SER A 166 -21.97 4.27 4.07
CA SER A 166 -22.37 5.18 3.00
C SER A 166 -23.59 4.64 2.26
N LEU A 167 -24.48 5.56 1.86
CA LEU A 167 -25.68 5.26 1.10
C LEU A 167 -25.97 6.38 0.11
N GLY A 168 -26.31 6.03 -1.12
CA GLY A 168 -26.50 6.97 -2.22
C GLY A 168 -25.22 7.70 -2.61
N GLY A 169 -24.05 7.08 -2.42
CA GLY A 169 -22.74 7.71 -2.69
C GLY A 169 -22.34 8.80 -1.70
N THR A 170 -22.96 8.85 -0.51
CA THR A 170 -22.63 9.80 0.56
C THR A 170 -22.45 9.07 1.88
N TRP A 171 -21.46 9.48 2.67
CA TRP A 171 -21.27 9.00 4.04
C TRP A 171 -22.43 9.44 4.94
N ILE A 172 -23.06 8.49 5.62
CA ILE A 172 -24.04 8.80 6.66
C ILE A 172 -23.42 8.74 8.06
N ASP A 173 -22.36 7.96 8.21
CA ASP A 173 -21.49 7.98 9.38
C ASP A 173 -20.30 8.93 9.16
N PRO A 174 -19.52 9.26 10.22
CA PRO A 174 -18.29 10.02 10.05
C PRO A 174 -17.36 9.38 9.00
N VAL A 175 -16.83 10.23 8.11
CA VAL A 175 -15.92 9.80 7.04
C VAL A 175 -14.69 9.12 7.64
N PRO A 176 -14.39 7.86 7.28
CA PRO A 176 -13.23 7.15 7.82
C PRO A 176 -11.93 7.91 7.55
N THR A 177 -11.05 7.96 8.55
CA THR A 177 -9.70 8.51 8.42
C THR A 177 -8.69 7.36 8.41
N VAL A 178 -7.80 7.34 7.42
CA VAL A 178 -6.86 6.25 7.18
C VAL A 178 -5.44 6.80 7.24
N ALA A 179 -4.55 6.16 8.01
CA ALA A 179 -3.13 6.51 8.02
C ALA A 179 -2.35 5.80 6.91
N VAL A 180 -1.11 6.24 6.67
CA VAL A 180 -0.22 5.58 5.70
C VAL A 180 0.05 4.14 6.15
N GLY A 181 -0.23 3.18 5.27
CA GLY A 181 -0.04 1.75 5.52
C GLY A 181 -1.14 1.09 6.35
N ASP A 182 -2.26 1.78 6.61
CA ASP A 182 -3.45 1.15 7.19
C ASP A 182 -4.30 0.50 6.10
N GLY A 183 -4.85 -0.69 6.37
CA GLY A 183 -5.88 -1.31 5.53
C GLY A 183 -7.27 -1.13 6.15
N PHE A 184 -8.31 -1.33 5.34
CA PHE A 184 -9.69 -1.44 5.82
C PHE A 184 -10.49 -2.41 4.95
N PHE A 185 -11.50 -3.03 5.55
CA PHE A 185 -12.46 -3.81 4.77
C PHE A 185 -13.53 -2.91 4.18
N VAL A 186 -13.99 -3.24 2.99
CA VAL A 186 -15.16 -2.65 2.35
C VAL A 186 -16.12 -3.78 2.02
N VAL A 187 -17.37 -3.64 2.46
CA VAL A 187 -18.49 -4.43 1.94
C VAL A 187 -19.21 -3.53 0.94
N ASN A 188 -18.92 -3.72 -0.35
CA ASN A 188 -19.51 -2.94 -1.43
C ASN A 188 -20.82 -3.58 -1.89
N ASP A 189 -21.94 -2.99 -1.51
CA ASP A 189 -23.28 -3.46 -1.88
C ASP A 189 -23.75 -2.88 -3.23
N GLY A 190 -23.12 -1.79 -3.65
CA GLY A 190 -23.34 -1.11 -4.93
C GLY A 190 -22.64 -1.77 -6.13
N ALA A 191 -22.39 -0.94 -7.15
CA ALA A 191 -21.67 -1.37 -8.35
C ALA A 191 -20.17 -1.51 -8.07
N ALA A 192 -19.51 -2.40 -8.81
CA ALA A 192 -18.05 -2.47 -8.81
C ALA A 192 -17.46 -1.12 -9.25
N LYS A 193 -16.40 -0.70 -8.58
CA LYS A 193 -15.79 0.63 -8.76
C LYS A 193 -14.27 0.55 -8.71
N THR A 194 -13.62 1.63 -9.10
CA THR A 194 -12.15 1.71 -9.12
C THR A 194 -11.70 2.97 -8.41
N TRP A 195 -10.87 2.82 -7.39
CA TRP A 195 -10.24 3.93 -6.69
C TRP A 195 -8.95 4.31 -7.40
N THR A 196 -8.97 5.42 -8.13
CA THR A 196 -7.83 5.91 -8.90
C THR A 196 -7.21 7.11 -8.22
N ARG A 197 -5.89 7.07 -8.06
CA ARG A 197 -5.11 8.11 -7.38
C ARG A 197 -3.92 8.49 -8.25
N THR A 198 -3.64 9.79 -8.32
CA THR A 198 -2.47 10.32 -9.05
C THR A 198 -1.66 11.24 -8.14
N PHE A 199 -0.35 11.02 -8.10
CA PHE A 199 0.59 11.89 -7.43
C PHE A 199 1.14 12.90 -8.44
N LYS A 200 0.92 14.19 -8.20
CA LYS A 200 1.53 15.25 -9.01
C LYS A 200 2.87 15.63 -8.40
N ILE A 201 3.94 15.47 -9.17
CA ILE A 201 5.27 15.98 -8.84
C ILE A 201 5.36 17.35 -9.51
N ASN A 202 5.40 18.41 -8.71
CA ASN A 202 5.57 19.79 -9.19
C ASN A 202 7.06 20.14 -9.31
#